data_AF-X1CFT1-F1
#
_entry.id   AF-X1CFT1-F1
#
_cell.length_a   1.000
_cell.length_b   1.000
_cell.length_c   1.000
_cell.angle_alpha   90.00
_cell.angle_beta   90.00
_cell.angle_gamma   90.00
#
_symmetry.space_group_name_H-M   'P 1'
#
loop_
_entity.id
_entity.type
_entity.pdbx_description
1 polymer ?
#
loop_
_entity_poly.entity_id
_entity_poly.type
_entity_poly.pdbx_seq_one_letter_code
_entity_poly.pdbx_strand_id
1 'polypeptide(L)'
;FRNFMEEKNLMDKTLIIFTADHGESLGEHKESAHGFFIYDSDIRVPLIIRFPENKFQGSVITNQVRSIDIMPTILNMLGGRSPESVQGESMLPLILGKQGGEAFSAYSETYWPRYHYGWSELKSLRKGQYKFIDAPKPELYDILKDPGELNNLVNTKAALGHEMKRELEALMDKYSAEGIEEAGPKKIDNDSLVKLQALGYIGSFHASSKQKGEKLADPKDRIELYNEIKVAQFLVTEEKMDQAEKKIQDVLNKDPSVLEARYILGNIYSKQKKYDEAIEEFKKPLKLIPN
;
A
#
# COMPACT_ATOMS: atom_id res chain seq x y z
N PHE A 1 -25.38 -4.01 12.09
CA PHE A 1 -24.89 -5.38 11.86
C PHE A 1 -25.15 -6.29 13.04
N ARG A 2 -24.49 -6.11 14.19
CA ARG A 2 -24.61 -7.00 15.36
C ARG A 2 -26.06 -7.26 15.82
N ASN A 3 -26.84 -6.21 16.05
CA ASN A 3 -28.25 -6.35 16.49
C ASN A 3 -29.07 -7.21 15.53
N PHE A 4 -28.89 -7.03 14.22
CA PHE A 4 -29.55 -7.86 13.20
C PHE A 4 -29.16 -9.34 13.32
N MET A 5 -27.87 -9.64 13.54
CA MET A 5 -27.41 -11.02 13.69
C MET A 5 -27.95 -11.67 14.96
N GLU A 6 -28.09 -10.91 16.05
CA GLU A 6 -28.69 -11.36 17.32
C GLU A 6 -30.20 -11.59 17.16
N GLU A 7 -30.94 -10.63 16.60
CA GLU A 7 -32.39 -10.72 16.35
C GLU A 7 -32.76 -11.91 15.44
N LYS A 8 -31.88 -12.28 14.50
CA LYS A 8 -32.10 -13.41 13.58
C LYS A 8 -31.54 -14.74 14.10
N ASN A 9 -30.97 -14.79 15.31
CA ASN A 9 -30.32 -15.98 15.86
C ASN A 9 -29.24 -16.57 14.93
N LEU A 10 -28.47 -15.70 14.26
CA LEU A 10 -27.43 -16.08 13.30
C LEU A 10 -26.02 -16.07 13.90
N MET A 11 -25.84 -15.44 15.07
CA MET A 11 -24.53 -15.33 15.73
C MET A 11 -23.85 -16.69 15.90
N ASP A 12 -24.57 -17.70 16.40
CA ASP A 12 -23.97 -19.01 16.68
C ASP A 12 -23.83 -19.92 15.46
N LYS A 13 -24.15 -19.43 14.26
CA LYS A 13 -24.04 -20.15 12.99
C LYS A 13 -23.13 -19.46 11.97
N THR A 14 -22.58 -18.30 12.34
CA THR A 14 -21.86 -17.44 11.41
C THR A 14 -20.42 -17.23 11.86
N LEU A 15 -19.48 -17.47 10.95
CA LEU A 15 -18.10 -17.00 11.08
C LEU A 15 -18.06 -15.51 10.76
N ILE A 16 -17.53 -14.71 11.67
CA ILE A 16 -17.37 -13.26 11.47
C ILE A 16 -15.88 -12.96 11.47
N ILE A 17 -15.39 -12.34 10.40
CA ILE A 17 -14.02 -11.87 10.26
C ILE A 17 -14.06 -10.36 10.15
N PHE A 18 -13.40 -9.67 11.07
CA PHE A 18 -13.22 -8.23 11.05
C PHE A 18 -11.75 -7.94 10.74
N THR A 19 -11.51 -7.13 9.71
CA THR A 19 -10.17 -6.73 9.29
C THR A 19 -10.20 -5.37 8.59
N ALA A 20 -9.03 -4.88 8.19
CA ALA A 20 -8.88 -3.72 7.31
C ALA A 20 -8.02 -4.11 6.10
N ASP A 21 -8.16 -3.37 5.02
CA ASP A 21 -7.33 -3.47 3.83
C ASP A 21 -5.93 -2.87 4.05
N HIS A 22 -5.85 -1.77 4.79
CA HIS A 22 -4.61 -1.14 5.22
C HIS A 22 -4.80 -0.39 6.57
N GLY A 23 -3.69 0.14 7.08
CA GLY A 23 -3.62 1.01 8.26
C GLY A 23 -3.66 2.49 7.91
N GLU A 24 -3.18 3.33 8.82
CA GLU A 24 -3.15 4.78 8.68
C GLU A 24 -1.95 5.33 9.48
N SER A 25 -1.10 6.15 8.85
CA SER A 25 0.12 6.60 9.52
C SER A 25 -0.14 7.58 10.65
N LEU A 26 -1.22 8.36 10.62
CA LEU A 26 -1.58 9.31 11.69
C LEU A 26 -0.42 10.26 12.08
N GLY A 27 0.45 10.61 11.13
CA GLY A 27 1.61 11.47 11.34
C GLY A 27 2.91 10.73 11.72
N GLU A 28 2.87 9.42 11.93
CA GLU A 28 4.08 8.59 12.04
C GLU A 28 4.92 8.71 10.77
N HIS A 29 6.25 8.73 10.93
CA HIS A 29 7.20 9.00 9.84
C HIS A 29 6.92 10.30 9.04
N LYS A 30 6.16 11.24 9.65
CA LYS A 30 5.67 12.49 9.04
C LYS A 30 4.68 12.27 7.89
N GLU A 31 4.13 11.07 7.71
CA GLU A 31 3.12 10.84 6.69
C GLU A 31 1.75 11.33 7.18
N SER A 32 1.13 12.23 6.41
CA SER A 32 -0.17 12.82 6.77
C SER A 32 -1.38 11.95 6.45
N ALA A 33 -1.18 10.84 5.72
CA ALA A 33 -2.22 9.88 5.33
C ALA A 33 -1.57 8.48 5.26
N HIS A 34 -2.02 7.62 4.35
CA HIS A 34 -1.50 6.26 4.16
C HIS A 34 -1.10 5.97 2.71
N GLY A 35 -0.32 4.90 2.54
CA GLY A 35 0.00 4.29 1.25
C GLY A 35 1.19 4.94 0.54
N PHE A 36 1.75 6.02 1.07
CA PHE A 36 3.00 6.59 0.58
C PHE A 36 4.20 5.82 1.12
N PHE A 37 4.13 5.33 2.36
CA PHE A 37 5.08 4.40 2.94
C PHE A 37 4.50 2.99 3.15
N ILE A 38 5.30 2.11 3.77
CA ILE A 38 4.97 0.72 4.09
C ILE A 38 5.41 0.35 5.51
N TYR A 39 5.37 1.32 6.43
CA TYR A 39 5.59 1.10 7.86
C TYR A 39 4.40 0.32 8.47
N ASP A 40 4.57 -0.28 9.65
CA ASP A 40 3.54 -1.08 10.33
C ASP A 40 2.29 -0.23 10.61
N SER A 41 2.43 1.09 10.75
CA SER A 41 1.30 2.04 10.80
C SER A 41 0.36 1.90 9.61
N ASP A 42 0.90 1.62 8.42
CA ASP A 42 0.17 1.50 7.15
C ASP A 42 -0.21 0.07 6.79
N ILE A 43 0.52 -0.95 7.27
CA ILE A 43 0.32 -2.34 6.80
C ILE A 43 -0.15 -3.31 7.88
N ARG A 44 -0.03 -2.97 9.17
CA ARG A 44 -0.44 -3.85 10.27
C ARG A 44 -1.90 -3.60 10.64
N VAL A 45 -2.78 -4.40 10.07
CA VAL A 45 -4.23 -4.29 10.24
C VAL A 45 -4.77 -5.19 11.36
N PRO A 46 -5.94 -4.85 11.94
CA PRO A 46 -6.65 -5.79 12.81
C PRO A 46 -7.05 -7.05 12.04
N LEU A 47 -7.01 -8.20 12.72
CA LEU A 47 -7.64 -9.43 12.25
C LEU A 47 -8.31 -10.11 13.45
N ILE A 48 -9.63 -9.96 13.54
CA ILE A 48 -10.44 -10.54 14.62
C ILE A 48 -11.39 -11.55 14.00
N ILE A 49 -11.30 -12.79 14.46
CA ILE A 49 -12.12 -13.90 13.97
C ILE A 49 -13.01 -14.39 15.10
N ARG A 50 -14.33 -14.26 14.93
CA ARG A 50 -15.33 -14.86 15.81
C ARG A 50 -15.89 -16.12 15.15
N PHE A 51 -15.66 -17.25 15.80
CA PHE A 51 -16.24 -18.53 15.39
C PHE A 51 -17.68 -18.69 15.88
N PRO A 52 -18.49 -19.50 15.16
CA PRO A 52 -19.76 -20.02 15.67
C PRO A 52 -19.61 -20.62 17.08
N GLU A 53 -20.68 -20.52 17.88
CA GLU A 53 -20.72 -21.04 19.26
C GLU A 53 -19.61 -20.46 20.18
N ASN A 54 -19.02 -19.32 19.82
CA ASN A 54 -17.89 -18.70 20.52
C ASN A 54 -16.68 -19.65 20.70
N LYS A 55 -16.44 -20.58 19.76
CA LYS A 55 -15.23 -21.40 19.78
C LYS A 55 -13.98 -20.51 19.75
N PHE A 56 -12.95 -20.93 20.48
CA PHE A 56 -11.67 -20.22 20.63
C PHE A 56 -11.76 -18.81 21.23
N GLN A 57 -12.88 -18.47 21.89
CA GLN A 57 -13.04 -17.17 22.56
C GLN A 57 -11.89 -16.89 23.53
N GLY A 58 -11.42 -15.64 23.54
CA GLY A 58 -10.35 -15.18 24.42
C GLY A 58 -8.94 -15.58 23.99
N SER A 59 -8.80 -16.32 22.88
CA SER A 59 -7.49 -16.71 22.35
C SER A 59 -6.83 -15.54 21.62
N VAL A 60 -5.52 -15.36 21.82
CA VAL A 60 -4.70 -14.39 21.09
C VAL A 60 -3.56 -15.14 20.41
N ILE A 61 -3.46 -15.01 19.08
CA ILE A 61 -2.38 -15.58 18.28
C ILE A 61 -1.41 -14.44 17.96
N THR A 62 -0.18 -14.54 18.46
CA THR A 62 0.87 -13.53 18.24
C THR A 62 1.74 -13.83 17.03
N ASN A 63 1.60 -15.04 16.45
CA ASN A 63 2.25 -15.40 15.20
C ASN A 63 1.83 -14.46 14.08
N GLN A 64 2.79 -14.13 13.21
CA GLN A 64 2.52 -13.38 12.00
C GLN A 64 1.58 -14.15 11.08
N VAL A 65 0.61 -13.44 10.52
CA VAL A 65 -0.33 -13.89 9.49
C VAL A 65 -0.49 -12.77 8.46
N ARG A 66 -1.06 -13.07 7.30
CA ARG A 66 -1.19 -12.13 6.17
C ARG A 66 -2.65 -12.08 5.70
N SER A 67 -3.06 -10.98 5.08
CA SER A 67 -4.42 -10.86 4.53
C SER A 67 -4.72 -11.94 3.48
N ILE A 68 -3.70 -12.38 2.73
CA ILE A 68 -3.82 -13.48 1.75
C ILE A 68 -4.14 -14.84 2.39
N ASP A 69 -3.88 -15.00 3.69
CA ASP A 69 -4.12 -16.24 4.43
C ASP A 69 -5.60 -16.40 4.83
N ILE A 70 -6.42 -15.33 4.72
CA ILE A 70 -7.85 -15.34 5.06
C ILE A 70 -8.63 -16.28 4.14
N MET A 71 -8.45 -16.14 2.82
CA MET A 71 -9.15 -16.94 1.81
C MET A 71 -8.93 -18.45 1.96
N PRO A 72 -7.68 -18.98 2.03
CA PRO A 72 -7.44 -20.41 2.21
C PRO A 72 -7.91 -20.91 3.59
N THR A 73 -7.88 -20.06 4.64
CA THR A 73 -8.43 -20.41 5.95
C THR A 73 -9.93 -20.68 5.87
N ILE A 74 -10.69 -19.79 5.22
CA ILE A 74 -12.14 -19.95 5.04
C ILE A 74 -12.44 -21.20 4.21
N LEU A 75 -11.71 -21.43 3.12
CA LEU A 75 -11.91 -22.62 2.27
C LEU A 75 -11.71 -23.91 3.07
N ASN A 76 -10.61 -24.01 3.82
CA ASN A 76 -10.34 -25.20 4.62
C ASN A 76 -11.36 -25.40 5.74
N MET A 77 -11.88 -24.33 6.33
CA MET A 77 -12.96 -24.41 7.33
C MET A 77 -14.24 -25.01 6.75
N LEU A 78 -14.54 -24.75 5.48
CA LEU A 78 -15.71 -25.29 4.77
C LEU A 78 -15.46 -26.71 4.22
N GLY A 79 -14.31 -27.33 4.52
CA GLY A 79 -13.91 -28.64 4.00
C GLY A 79 -13.37 -28.61 2.57
N GLY A 80 -13.17 -27.41 2.01
CA GLY A 80 -12.59 -27.19 0.69
C GLY A 80 -11.06 -27.26 0.70
N ARG A 81 -10.48 -27.42 -0.50
CA ARG A 81 -9.04 -27.31 -0.74
C ARG A 81 -8.74 -25.99 -1.45
N SER A 82 -7.67 -25.32 -1.05
CA SER A 82 -7.18 -24.14 -1.76
C SER A 82 -6.61 -24.55 -3.11
N PRO A 83 -6.88 -23.81 -4.19
CA PRO A 83 -6.20 -24.01 -5.47
C PRO A 83 -4.67 -23.86 -5.33
N GLU A 84 -3.90 -24.56 -6.16
CA GLU A 84 -2.42 -24.50 -6.14
C GLU A 84 -1.87 -23.10 -6.45
N SER A 85 -2.63 -22.29 -7.19
CA SER A 85 -2.27 -20.90 -7.49
C SER A 85 -2.43 -19.93 -6.31
N VAL A 86 -3.02 -20.35 -5.20
CA VAL A 86 -3.18 -19.51 -4.01
C VAL A 86 -1.88 -19.51 -3.23
N GLN A 87 -1.32 -18.32 -3.03
CA GLN A 87 -0.07 -18.11 -2.28
C GLN A 87 -0.27 -18.06 -0.76
N GLY A 88 -1.49 -17.78 -0.31
CA GLY A 88 -1.84 -17.75 1.11
C GLY A 88 -1.86 -19.15 1.71
N GLU A 89 -1.62 -19.21 3.02
CA GLU A 89 -1.63 -20.45 3.79
C GLU A 89 -2.75 -20.41 4.82
N SER A 90 -3.35 -21.57 5.12
CA SER A 90 -4.43 -21.64 6.09
C SER A 90 -3.92 -21.40 7.51
N MET A 91 -4.57 -20.49 8.24
CA MET A 91 -4.29 -20.18 9.64
C MET A 91 -4.88 -21.22 10.60
N LEU A 92 -5.66 -22.19 10.11
CA LEU A 92 -6.31 -23.20 10.96
C LEU A 92 -5.36 -23.95 11.90
N PRO A 93 -4.14 -24.35 11.50
CA PRO A 93 -3.18 -24.96 12.42
C PRO A 93 -2.88 -24.07 13.63
N LEU A 94 -2.68 -22.76 13.41
CA LEU A 94 -2.44 -21.79 14.49
C LEU A 94 -3.68 -21.66 15.39
N ILE A 95 -4.87 -21.58 14.80
CA ILE A 95 -6.15 -21.45 15.52
C ILE A 95 -6.43 -22.68 16.39
N LEU A 96 -6.06 -23.87 15.91
CA LEU A 96 -6.18 -25.14 16.64
C LEU A 96 -5.05 -25.38 17.65
N GLY A 97 -4.17 -24.40 17.86
CA GLY A 97 -3.09 -24.47 18.84
C GLY A 97 -1.92 -25.38 18.45
N LYS A 98 -1.78 -25.75 17.17
CA LYS A 98 -0.59 -26.46 16.70
C LYS A 98 0.61 -25.52 16.75
N GLN A 99 1.61 -25.86 17.56
CA GLN A 99 2.88 -25.13 17.64
C GLN A 99 3.91 -25.76 16.69
N GLY A 100 4.83 -24.95 16.16
CA GLY A 100 6.05 -25.43 15.48
C GLY A 100 6.18 -25.22 13.98
N GLY A 101 5.78 -24.05 13.44
CA GLY A 101 6.09 -23.64 12.07
C GLY A 101 7.03 -22.42 12.03
N GLU A 102 7.81 -22.27 10.96
CA GLU A 102 8.48 -20.99 10.69
C GLU A 102 7.44 -19.88 10.55
N ALA A 103 7.77 -18.67 11.03
CA ALA A 103 6.89 -17.52 10.85
C ALA A 103 6.76 -17.22 9.35
N PHE A 104 5.53 -17.03 8.86
CA PHE A 104 5.30 -16.67 7.45
C PHE A 104 6.10 -15.43 7.07
N SER A 105 6.79 -15.48 5.92
CA SER A 105 7.33 -14.28 5.30
C SER A 105 6.18 -13.46 4.71
N ALA A 106 6.03 -12.21 5.16
CA ALA A 106 5.03 -11.27 4.66
C ALA A 106 5.68 -10.26 3.72
N TYR A 107 5.14 -10.20 2.51
CA TYR A 107 5.51 -9.24 1.48
C TYR A 107 4.53 -8.07 1.48
N SER A 108 5.02 -6.86 1.26
CA SER A 108 4.19 -5.67 1.03
C SER A 108 4.90 -4.70 0.10
N GLU A 109 4.15 -3.95 -0.69
CA GLU A 109 4.68 -3.00 -1.65
C GLU A 109 3.79 -1.76 -1.77
N THR A 110 4.39 -0.64 -2.17
CA THR A 110 3.65 0.52 -2.67
C THR A 110 4.35 1.06 -3.91
N TYR A 111 3.57 1.19 -5.00
CA TYR A 111 3.97 1.91 -6.20
C TYR A 111 3.39 3.33 -6.24
N TRP A 112 2.70 3.77 -5.18
CA TRP A 112 2.09 5.09 -5.15
C TRP A 112 3.12 6.22 -5.37
N PRO A 113 4.28 6.25 -4.69
CA PRO A 113 5.32 7.24 -4.98
C PRO A 113 5.82 7.18 -6.43
N ARG A 114 5.86 5.99 -7.02
CA ARG A 114 6.31 5.79 -8.40
C ARG A 114 5.33 6.33 -9.42
N TYR A 115 4.08 5.90 -9.35
CA TYR A 115 3.10 6.27 -10.36
C TYR A 115 2.67 7.74 -10.24
N HIS A 116 2.59 8.28 -9.03
CA HIS A 116 2.06 9.63 -8.82
C HIS A 116 3.15 10.70 -8.74
N TYR A 117 4.35 10.36 -8.29
CA TYR A 117 5.39 11.35 -8.01
C TYR A 117 6.67 11.15 -8.83
N GLY A 118 6.81 10.02 -9.54
CA GLY A 118 8.06 9.67 -10.24
C GLY A 118 9.21 9.33 -9.29
N TRP A 119 8.90 8.95 -8.06
CA TRP A 119 9.88 8.54 -7.05
C TRP A 119 9.97 7.01 -6.96
N SER A 120 10.90 6.47 -6.18
CA SER A 120 11.05 5.01 -6.09
C SER A 120 9.81 4.37 -5.45
N GLU A 121 9.38 3.23 -5.99
CA GLU A 121 8.49 2.34 -5.23
C GLU A 121 9.21 1.79 -3.99
N LEU A 122 8.43 1.29 -3.03
CA LEU A 122 8.95 0.62 -1.84
C LEU A 122 8.43 -0.82 -1.80
N LYS A 123 9.30 -1.74 -1.38
CA LYS A 123 8.96 -3.16 -1.18
C LYS A 123 9.49 -3.61 0.16
N SER A 124 8.78 -4.47 0.86
CA SER A 124 9.22 -4.97 2.16
C SER A 124 9.05 -6.47 2.31
N LEU A 125 9.92 -7.02 3.16
CA LEU A 125 9.83 -8.36 3.67
C LEU A 125 9.84 -8.32 5.19
N ARG A 126 8.79 -8.84 5.82
CA ARG A 126 8.73 -9.06 7.26
C ARG A 126 8.85 -10.55 7.56
N LYS A 127 9.83 -10.93 8.37
CA LYS A 127 10.09 -12.32 8.76
C LYS A 127 10.52 -12.39 10.22
N GLY A 128 9.75 -13.11 11.03
CA GLY A 128 9.96 -13.18 12.47
C GLY A 128 9.90 -11.78 13.11
N GLN A 129 10.97 -11.37 13.78
CA GLN A 129 11.07 -10.07 14.45
C GLN A 129 11.63 -8.95 13.58
N TYR A 130 12.03 -9.25 12.34
CA TYR A 130 12.70 -8.28 11.48
C TYR A 130 11.83 -7.90 10.30
N LYS A 131 11.97 -6.64 9.88
CA LYS A 131 11.35 -6.10 8.68
C LYS A 131 12.41 -5.35 7.88
N PHE A 132 12.55 -5.73 6.62
CA PHE A 132 13.43 -5.07 5.65
C PHE A 132 12.58 -4.29 4.65
N ILE A 133 13.00 -3.07 4.32
CA ILE A 133 12.39 -2.22 3.29
C ILE A 133 13.46 -1.96 2.23
N ASP A 134 13.20 -2.45 1.02
CA ASP A 134 13.99 -2.10 -0.16
C ASP A 134 13.50 -0.76 -0.71
N ALA A 135 14.41 0.19 -0.69
CA ALA A 135 14.24 1.58 -1.11
C ALA A 135 15.61 2.10 -1.56
N PRO A 136 15.70 3.27 -2.22
CA PRO A 136 16.99 3.86 -2.57
C PRO A 136 17.93 3.98 -1.36
N LYS A 137 17.38 4.30 -0.18
CA LYS A 137 18.03 4.13 1.12
C LYS A 137 17.34 2.99 1.87
N PRO A 138 17.92 1.77 1.88
CA PRO A 138 17.28 0.61 2.48
C PRO A 138 17.16 0.75 4.00
N GLU A 139 16.15 0.08 4.57
CA GLU A 139 15.86 0.12 6.00
C GLU A 139 15.71 -1.29 6.57
N LEU A 140 16.14 -1.48 7.82
CA LEU A 140 16.01 -2.74 8.55
C LEU A 140 15.60 -2.44 9.99
N TYR A 141 14.51 -3.04 10.46
CA TYR A 141 13.96 -2.80 11.79
C TYR A 141 13.80 -4.09 12.58
N ASP A 142 14.02 -4.00 13.90
CA ASP A 142 13.64 -5.03 14.87
C ASP A 142 12.28 -4.66 15.47
N ILE A 143 11.20 -5.03 14.78
CA ILE A 143 9.83 -4.59 15.06
C ILE A 143 9.26 -5.06 16.41
N LEU A 144 9.93 -6.02 17.08
CA LEU A 144 9.58 -6.38 18.46
C LEU A 144 10.15 -5.41 19.49
N LYS A 145 11.34 -4.87 19.23
CA LYS A 145 12.01 -3.91 20.13
C LYS A 145 11.73 -2.46 19.77
N ASP A 146 11.45 -2.21 18.50
CA ASP A 146 11.17 -0.90 17.93
C ASP A 146 9.90 -0.96 17.05
N PRO A 147 8.70 -1.08 17.67
CA PRO A 147 7.45 -1.15 16.92
C PRO A 147 7.13 0.09 16.09
N GLY A 148 7.75 1.24 16.40
CA GLY A 148 7.61 2.48 15.65
C GLY A 148 8.66 2.67 14.55
N GLU A 149 9.50 1.67 14.29
CA GLU A 149 10.45 1.66 13.16
C GLU A 149 11.36 2.90 13.11
N LEU A 150 11.83 3.38 14.26
CA LEU A 150 12.59 4.63 14.37
C LEU A 150 14.10 4.44 14.21
N ASN A 151 14.62 3.24 14.48
CA ASN A 151 16.04 2.93 14.52
C ASN A 151 16.43 1.99 13.37
N ASN A 152 16.88 2.57 12.26
CA ASN A 152 17.33 1.80 11.11
C ASN A 152 18.65 1.04 11.41
N LEU A 153 18.58 -0.28 11.39
CA LEU A 153 19.67 -1.21 11.68
C LEU A 153 20.44 -1.66 10.43
N VAL A 154 20.12 -1.16 9.24
CA VAL A 154 20.69 -1.69 7.98
C VAL A 154 22.23 -1.65 7.97
N ASN A 155 22.82 -0.63 8.58
CA ASN A 155 24.28 -0.47 8.66
C ASN A 155 24.91 -1.31 9.78
N THR A 156 24.22 -1.44 10.92
CA THR A 156 24.73 -2.18 12.10
C THR A 156 24.52 -3.68 11.99
N LYS A 157 23.54 -4.12 11.20
CA LYS A 157 23.21 -5.51 10.88
C LYS A 157 23.24 -5.78 9.37
N ALA A 158 24.26 -5.28 8.68
CA ALA A 158 24.36 -5.34 7.21
C ALA A 158 24.23 -6.76 6.63
N ALA A 159 24.82 -7.77 7.28
CA ALA A 159 24.71 -9.16 6.84
C ALA A 159 23.24 -9.64 6.79
N LEU A 160 22.45 -9.30 7.82
CA LEU A 160 21.02 -9.60 7.89
C LEU A 160 20.23 -8.80 6.85
N GLY A 161 20.55 -7.51 6.66
CA GLY A 161 19.92 -6.69 5.61
C GLY A 161 20.13 -7.29 4.21
N HIS A 162 21.35 -7.74 3.90
CA HIS A 162 21.64 -8.41 2.63
C HIS A 162 20.95 -9.76 2.50
N GLU A 163 20.82 -10.53 3.59
CA GLU A 163 20.08 -11.78 3.61
C GLU A 163 18.59 -11.57 3.30
N MET A 164 17.94 -10.64 4.02
CA MET A 164 16.53 -10.33 3.82
C MET A 164 16.26 -9.74 2.44
N LYS A 165 17.19 -8.96 1.88
CA LYS A 165 17.11 -8.49 0.49
C LYS A 165 17.10 -9.65 -0.50
N ARG A 166 18.01 -10.61 -0.36
CA ARG A 166 18.04 -11.79 -1.24
C ARG A 166 16.77 -12.63 -1.11
N GLU A 167 16.24 -12.77 0.11
CA GLU A 167 14.97 -13.49 0.32
C GLU A 167 13.79 -12.76 -0.32
N LEU A 168 13.74 -11.43 -0.23
CA LEU A 168 12.75 -10.60 -0.90
C LEU A 168 12.80 -10.77 -2.42
N GLU A 169 14.00 -10.67 -3.01
CA GLU A 169 14.23 -10.87 -4.45
C GLU A 169 13.80 -12.28 -4.89
N ALA A 170 14.20 -13.31 -4.15
CA ALA A 170 13.81 -14.70 -4.44
C ALA A 170 12.30 -14.92 -4.35
N LEU A 171 11.63 -14.30 -3.37
CA LEU A 171 10.17 -14.35 -3.23
C LEU A 171 9.48 -13.69 -4.42
N MET A 172 9.97 -12.52 -4.83
CA MET A 172 9.47 -11.82 -6.00
C MET A 172 9.67 -12.62 -7.28
N ASP A 173 10.86 -13.17 -7.51
CA ASP A 173 11.17 -13.98 -8.70
C ASP A 173 10.27 -15.21 -8.79
N LYS A 174 10.08 -15.92 -7.66
CA LYS A 174 9.21 -17.10 -7.57
C LYS A 174 7.80 -16.78 -8.04
N TYR A 175 7.23 -15.68 -7.58
CA TYR A 175 5.82 -15.36 -7.83
C TYR A 175 5.60 -14.48 -9.07
N SER A 176 6.62 -13.78 -9.55
CA SER A 176 6.56 -13.03 -10.82
C SER A 176 6.72 -13.95 -12.03
N ALA A 177 7.41 -15.09 -11.88
CA ALA A 177 7.55 -16.09 -12.95
C ALA A 177 6.23 -16.82 -13.28
N GLU A 178 5.30 -16.90 -12.32
CA GLU A 178 4.00 -17.59 -12.48
C GLU A 178 2.81 -16.62 -12.68
N GLY A 179 3.01 -15.31 -12.47
CA GLY A 179 1.93 -14.32 -12.39
C GLY A 179 2.04 -13.17 -13.40
N ILE A 180 1.16 -13.23 -14.41
CA ILE A 180 0.74 -12.15 -15.33
C ILE A 180 1.90 -11.64 -16.22
N GLU A 181 1.86 -11.98 -17.52
CA GLU A 181 2.56 -11.23 -18.58
C GLU A 181 2.57 -9.75 -18.21
N GLU A 182 3.69 -9.02 -18.37
CA GLU A 182 3.73 -7.56 -18.22
C GLU A 182 2.63 -6.93 -19.08
N ALA A 183 1.41 -6.88 -18.55
CA ALA A 183 0.30 -6.20 -19.13
C ALA A 183 0.56 -4.77 -18.72
N GLY A 184 1.46 -4.12 -19.47
CA GLY A 184 1.50 -2.68 -19.54
C GLY A 184 0.06 -2.15 -19.64
N PRO A 185 -0.19 -0.93 -19.13
CA PRO A 185 -1.53 -0.47 -18.75
C PRO A 185 -2.58 -0.95 -19.75
N LYS A 186 -3.41 -1.94 -19.33
CA LYS A 186 -4.53 -2.39 -20.15
C LYS A 186 -5.36 -1.16 -20.44
N LYS A 187 -5.77 -0.96 -21.70
CA LYS A 187 -6.74 0.08 -22.05
C LYS A 187 -8.00 -0.16 -21.21
N ILE A 188 -8.13 0.59 -20.12
CA ILE A 188 -9.36 0.67 -19.35
C ILE A 188 -10.35 1.39 -20.27
N ASP A 189 -11.52 0.81 -20.46
CA ASP A 189 -12.57 1.47 -21.24
C ASP A 189 -13.03 2.75 -20.52
N ASN A 190 -13.57 3.70 -21.28
CA ASN A 190 -13.91 5.02 -20.73
C ASN A 190 -14.95 4.98 -19.60
N ASP A 191 -15.85 3.99 -19.56
CA ASP A 191 -16.86 3.89 -18.51
C ASP A 191 -16.23 3.39 -17.19
N SER A 192 -15.34 2.40 -17.28
CA SER A 192 -14.51 1.97 -16.16
C SER A 192 -13.59 3.08 -15.66
N LEU A 193 -13.01 3.90 -16.56
CA LEU A 193 -12.22 5.06 -16.18
C LEU A 193 -13.06 6.07 -15.37
N VAL A 194 -14.26 6.40 -15.83
CA VAL A 194 -15.16 7.35 -15.14
C VAL A 194 -15.58 6.81 -13.78
N LYS A 195 -15.91 5.51 -13.67
CA LYS A 195 -16.25 4.87 -12.38
C LYS A 195 -15.09 4.88 -11.40
N LEU A 196 -13.88 4.57 -11.87
CA LEU A 196 -12.69 4.59 -11.04
C LEU A 196 -12.28 6.02 -10.67
N GLN A 197 -12.48 7.02 -11.54
CA GLN A 197 -12.33 8.45 -11.21
C GLN A 197 -13.33 8.88 -10.14
N ALA A 198 -14.60 8.48 -10.25
CA ALA A 198 -15.64 8.79 -9.27
C ALA A 198 -15.37 8.17 -7.89
N LEU A 199 -14.69 7.02 -7.86
CA LEU A 199 -14.24 6.34 -6.64
C LEU A 199 -12.88 6.86 -6.12
N GLY A 200 -12.22 7.77 -6.84
CA GLY A 200 -10.89 8.27 -6.49
C GLY A 200 -9.73 7.31 -6.79
N TYR A 201 -10.00 6.14 -7.37
CA TYR A 201 -8.98 5.16 -7.80
C TYR A 201 -8.22 5.59 -9.06
N ILE A 202 -8.74 6.57 -9.80
CA ILE A 202 -8.00 7.23 -10.88
C ILE A 202 -7.77 8.69 -10.52
N GLY A 203 -6.63 8.90 -9.87
CA GLY A 203 -5.85 10.12 -9.96
C GLY A 203 -4.56 9.80 -10.71
N SER A 204 -4.13 10.70 -11.59
CA SER A 204 -2.79 10.75 -12.19
C SER A 204 -2.35 9.68 -13.20
N PHE A 205 -1.57 10.19 -14.16
CA PHE A 205 -0.79 9.47 -15.14
C PHE A 205 0.04 8.37 -14.45
N HIS A 206 0.01 7.14 -14.97
CA HIS A 206 0.91 6.09 -14.53
C HIS A 206 2.22 6.21 -15.33
N ALA A 207 3.32 6.57 -14.67
CA ALA A 207 4.64 6.42 -15.28
C ALA A 207 4.83 4.96 -15.73
N SER A 208 5.26 4.73 -16.97
CA SER A 208 5.50 3.36 -17.44
C SER A 208 6.56 2.71 -16.53
N SER A 209 6.40 1.42 -16.24
CA SER A 209 7.36 0.64 -15.46
C SER A 209 8.76 0.57 -16.10
N LYS A 210 8.95 1.12 -17.32
CA LYS A 210 10.18 1.08 -18.10
C LYS A 210 11.24 2.12 -17.71
N GLN A 211 11.39 2.42 -16.43
CA GLN A 211 12.61 3.04 -15.90
C GLN A 211 13.47 1.97 -15.23
N LYS A 212 13.98 1.02 -16.02
CA LYS A 212 15.02 0.09 -15.55
C LYS A 212 16.35 0.85 -15.52
N GLY A 213 16.84 1.16 -14.32
CA GLY A 213 18.21 1.68 -14.12
C GLY A 213 18.34 3.17 -13.77
N GLU A 214 17.25 3.93 -13.71
CA GLU A 214 17.29 5.30 -13.18
C GLU A 214 17.26 5.27 -11.64
N LYS A 215 18.13 6.06 -11.01
CA LYS A 215 18.09 6.28 -9.56
C LYS A 215 16.95 7.23 -9.22
N LEU A 216 15.77 6.67 -9.00
CA LEU A 216 14.61 7.42 -8.53
C LEU A 216 14.85 7.98 -7.12
N ALA A 217 14.22 9.11 -6.81
CA ALA A 217 14.32 9.72 -5.49
C ALA A 217 13.72 8.80 -4.41
N ASP A 218 14.30 8.83 -3.22
CA ASP A 218 13.71 8.14 -2.07
C ASP A 218 12.47 8.91 -1.59
N PRO A 219 11.29 8.27 -1.50
CA PRO A 219 10.07 8.91 -0.99
C PRO A 219 10.27 9.60 0.38
N LYS A 220 11.15 9.06 1.23
CA LYS A 220 11.44 9.63 2.55
C LYS A 220 12.05 11.03 2.50
N ASP A 221 12.85 11.32 1.48
CA ASP A 221 13.46 12.63 1.27
C ASP A 221 12.47 13.66 0.69
N ARG A 222 11.24 13.22 0.37
CA ARG A 222 10.23 13.98 -0.35
C ARG A 222 8.88 14.07 0.38
N ILE A 223 8.81 13.55 1.61
CA ILE A 223 7.58 13.51 2.41
C ILE A 223 6.94 14.88 2.63
N GLU A 224 7.75 15.94 2.71
CA GLU A 224 7.24 17.31 2.85
C GLU A 224 6.45 17.75 1.61
N LEU A 225 6.92 17.41 0.39
CA LEU A 225 6.20 17.71 -0.85
C LEU A 225 4.89 16.91 -0.92
N TYR A 226 4.92 15.63 -0.52
CA TYR A 226 3.72 14.81 -0.40
C TYR A 226 2.65 15.49 0.49
N ASN A 227 3.06 15.91 1.69
CA ASN A 227 2.17 16.57 2.64
C ASN A 227 1.65 17.93 2.12
N GLU A 228 2.49 18.70 1.42
CA GLU A 228 2.06 19.95 0.78
C GLU A 228 0.98 19.72 -0.28
N ILE A 229 1.11 18.64 -1.06
CA ILE A 229 0.10 18.23 -2.05
C ILE A 229 -1.20 17.79 -1.35
N LYS A 230 -1.13 17.03 -0.26
CA LYS A 230 -2.33 16.64 0.51
C LYS A 230 -3.07 17.86 1.06
N VAL A 231 -2.35 18.87 1.55
CA VAL A 231 -2.95 20.15 1.96
C VAL A 231 -3.62 20.85 0.77
N ALA A 232 -2.98 20.88 -0.40
CA ALA A 232 -3.60 21.47 -1.59
C ALA A 232 -4.88 20.73 -2.02
N GLN A 233 -4.88 19.40 -2.00
CA GLN A 233 -6.08 18.59 -2.29
C GLN A 233 -7.21 18.91 -1.30
N PHE A 234 -6.89 19.03 -0.01
CA PHE A 234 -7.87 19.45 0.99
C PHE A 234 -8.44 20.86 0.68
N LEU A 235 -7.60 21.81 0.29
CA LEU A 235 -8.05 23.15 -0.12
C LEU A 235 -8.96 23.12 -1.36
N VAL A 236 -8.73 22.20 -2.30
CA VAL A 236 -9.63 21.98 -3.46
C VAL A 236 -10.99 21.46 -3.01
N THR A 237 -11.03 20.55 -2.03
CA THR A 237 -12.28 20.05 -1.44
C THR A 237 -13.05 21.15 -0.72
N GLU A 238 -12.34 22.07 -0.05
CA GLU A 238 -12.89 23.25 0.61
C GLU A 238 -13.19 24.42 -0.35
N GLU A 239 -13.10 24.21 -1.67
CA GLU A 239 -13.33 25.20 -2.73
C GLU A 239 -12.40 26.44 -2.68
N LYS A 240 -11.28 26.37 -1.96
CA LYS A 240 -10.28 27.45 -1.82
C LYS A 240 -9.25 27.41 -2.96
N MET A 241 -9.72 27.60 -4.19
CA MET A 241 -8.93 27.37 -5.42
C MET A 241 -7.64 28.21 -5.49
N ASP A 242 -7.66 29.49 -5.14
CA ASP A 242 -6.46 30.35 -5.22
C ASP A 242 -5.36 29.92 -4.25
N GLN A 243 -5.75 29.45 -3.05
CA GLN A 243 -4.81 28.93 -2.06
C GLN A 243 -4.25 27.58 -2.51
N ALA A 244 -5.10 26.71 -3.08
CA ALA A 244 -4.69 25.43 -3.63
C ALA A 244 -3.72 25.61 -4.81
N GLU A 245 -4.03 26.53 -5.73
CA GLU A 245 -3.20 26.89 -6.87
C GLU A 245 -1.79 27.30 -6.41
N LYS A 246 -1.72 28.26 -5.49
CA LYS A 246 -0.44 28.73 -4.93
C LYS A 246 0.35 27.59 -4.30
N LYS A 247 -0.30 26.74 -3.50
CA LYS A 247 0.34 25.62 -2.81
C LYS A 247 0.95 24.62 -3.80
N ILE A 248 0.24 24.30 -4.88
CA ILE A 248 0.74 23.39 -5.92
C ILE A 248 1.85 24.03 -6.76
N GLN A 249 1.75 25.33 -7.06
CA GLN A 249 2.84 26.06 -7.71
C GLN A 249 4.12 26.06 -6.86
N ASP A 250 4.01 26.24 -5.54
CA ASP A 250 5.14 26.14 -4.61
C ASP A 250 5.79 24.75 -4.65
N VAL A 251 4.99 23.67 -4.73
CA VAL A 251 5.48 22.30 -4.90
C VAL A 251 6.22 22.15 -6.23
N LEU A 252 5.64 22.60 -7.35
CA LEU A 252 6.25 22.49 -8.68
C LEU A 252 7.51 23.36 -8.84
N ASN A 253 7.62 24.45 -8.09
CA ASN A 253 8.84 25.26 -8.03
C ASN A 253 9.98 24.52 -7.31
N LYS A 254 9.66 23.69 -6.31
CA LYS A 254 10.64 22.85 -5.59
C LYS A 254 11.01 21.61 -6.40
N ASP A 255 10.03 20.95 -7.01
CA ASP A 255 10.22 19.78 -7.84
C ASP A 255 9.23 19.78 -9.03
N PRO A 256 9.68 20.22 -10.22
CA PRO A 256 8.83 20.26 -11.40
C PRO A 256 8.55 18.86 -11.97
N SER A 257 9.18 17.79 -11.48
CA SER A 257 8.95 16.43 -12.00
C SER A 257 7.71 15.76 -11.40
N VAL A 258 7.13 16.30 -10.32
CA VAL A 258 6.02 15.68 -9.60
C VAL A 258 4.75 15.67 -10.44
N LEU A 259 4.38 14.48 -10.93
CA LEU A 259 3.28 14.28 -11.88
C LEU A 259 1.92 14.63 -11.26
N GLU A 260 1.69 14.21 -10.01
CA GLU A 260 0.48 14.49 -9.24
C GLU A 260 0.24 16.00 -9.10
N ALA A 261 1.29 16.78 -8.83
CA ALA A 261 1.18 18.23 -8.71
C ALA A 261 0.72 18.87 -10.03
N ARG A 262 1.25 18.41 -11.18
CA ARG A 262 0.82 18.89 -12.51
C ARG A 262 -0.64 18.54 -12.79
N TYR A 263 -1.04 17.31 -12.47
CA TYR A 263 -2.41 16.86 -12.63
C TYR A 263 -3.39 17.68 -11.79
N ILE A 264 -3.08 17.92 -10.52
CA ILE A 264 -3.89 18.74 -9.63
C ILE A 264 -3.98 20.18 -10.15
N LEU A 265 -2.86 20.77 -10.60
CA LEU A 265 -2.87 22.13 -11.15
C LEU A 265 -3.76 22.23 -12.38
N GLY A 266 -3.69 21.25 -13.30
CA GLY A 266 -4.57 21.19 -14.45
C GLY A 266 -6.06 21.10 -14.06
N ASN A 267 -6.39 20.31 -13.03
CA ASN A 267 -7.75 20.24 -12.49
C ASN A 267 -8.22 21.54 -11.85
N ILE A 268 -7.35 22.23 -11.11
CA ILE A 268 -7.62 23.55 -10.53
C ILE A 268 -7.93 24.56 -11.65
N TYR A 269 -7.09 24.63 -12.68
CA TYR A 269 -7.30 25.49 -13.85
C TYR A 269 -8.60 25.14 -14.59
N SER A 270 -8.90 23.86 -14.78
CA SER A 270 -10.16 23.43 -15.39
C SER A 270 -11.38 23.90 -14.57
N LYS A 271 -11.34 23.81 -13.25
CA LYS A 271 -12.42 24.32 -12.37
C LYS A 271 -12.54 25.85 -12.41
N GLN A 272 -11.43 26.56 -12.57
CA GLN A 272 -11.40 28.01 -12.76
C GLN A 272 -11.75 28.45 -14.20
N LYS A 273 -12.03 27.50 -15.13
CA LYS A 273 -12.29 27.75 -16.57
C LYS A 273 -11.09 28.31 -17.35
N LYS A 274 -9.88 28.12 -16.83
CA LYS A 274 -8.58 28.42 -17.48
C LYS A 274 -8.16 27.22 -18.35
N TYR A 275 -8.89 26.97 -19.43
CA TYR A 275 -8.78 25.71 -20.17
C TYR A 275 -7.46 25.55 -20.91
N ASP A 276 -6.89 26.64 -21.43
CA ASP A 276 -5.61 26.58 -22.15
C ASP A 276 -4.46 26.20 -21.20
N GLU A 277 -4.41 26.82 -20.02
CA GLU A 277 -3.45 26.51 -18.97
C GLU A 277 -3.63 25.09 -18.45
N ALA A 278 -4.88 24.63 -18.27
CA ALA A 278 -5.17 23.26 -17.88
C ALA A 278 -4.62 22.24 -18.90
N ILE A 279 -4.85 22.49 -20.20
CA ILE A 279 -4.36 21.63 -21.29
C ILE A 279 -2.82 21.59 -21.28
N GLU A 280 -2.16 22.72 -21.06
CA GLU A 280 -0.70 22.76 -20.96
C GLU A 280 -0.17 21.91 -19.80
N GLU A 281 -0.77 22.02 -18.62
CA GLU A 281 -0.36 21.20 -17.46
C GLU A 281 -0.59 19.71 -17.69
N PHE A 282 -1.72 19.31 -18.28
CA PHE A 282 -1.98 17.90 -18.61
C PHE A 282 -1.02 17.34 -19.68
N LYS A 283 -0.47 18.18 -20.56
CA LYS A 283 0.50 17.77 -21.59
C LYS A 283 1.93 17.62 -21.07
N LYS A 284 2.31 18.27 -19.97
CA LYS A 284 3.68 18.23 -19.44
C LYS A 284 4.11 16.82 -18.98
N PRO A 285 3.29 16.04 -18.24
CA PRO A 285 3.60 14.65 -17.89
C PRO A 285 3.89 13.75 -19.10
N LEU A 286 3.16 13.92 -20.22
CA LEU A 286 3.36 13.14 -21.44
C LEU A 286 4.74 13.35 -22.09
N LYS A 287 5.40 14.47 -21.81
CA LYS A 287 6.77 14.75 -22.26
C LYS A 287 7.82 14.13 -21.32
N LEU A 288 7.46 13.91 -20.05
CA LEU A 288 8.34 13.37 -19.01
C LEU A 288 8.35 11.84 -19.00
N ILE A 289 7.29 11.20 -19.50
CA ILE A 289 7.17 9.75 -19.64
C ILE A 289 6.94 9.45 -21.13
N PRO A 290 8.00 9.33 -21.95
CA PRO A 290 7.84 8.84 -23.31
C PRO A 290 7.37 7.37 -23.28
N ASN A 291 6.34 7.07 -24.06
CA ASN A 291 5.79 5.70 -24.25
C ASN A 291 6.85 4.70 -24.73
#